data_AF-A0A452RT43-F1
#
_entry.id   AF-A0A452RT43-F1
#
_cell.length_a   1.000
_cell.length_b   1.000
_cell.length_c   1.000
_cell.angle_alpha   90.00
_cell.angle_beta   90.00
_cell.angle_gamma   90.00
#
_symmetry.space_group_name_H-M   'P 1'
#
loop_
_entity.id
_entity.type
_entity.pdbx_description
1 polymer ?
#
loop_
_entity_poly.entity_id
_entity_poly.type
_entity_poly.pdbx_seq_one_letter_code
_entity_poly.pdbx_strand_id
1 'polypeptide(L)'
;MILFTENPKESTKNLLQLINEFSKVTRYKINVQKSIAFLYTNNEPEKEIKKSIPFIIAPVRIKYLGINLTMEMKDLYSENYQILMKENGNTNEWKDISCSWIGRILLRCAYYPKQSTYLMQTLSKY
;
A
#
# COMPACT_ATOMS: atom_id res chain seq x y z
N MET A 1 -9.05 -0.39 0.18
CA MET A 1 -9.07 -0.70 1.63
C MET A 1 -8.01 -1.76 1.88
N ILE A 2 -7.14 -1.57 2.87
CA ILE A 2 -6.21 -2.59 3.34
C ILE A 2 -6.64 -2.99 4.75
N LEU A 3 -6.51 -4.28 5.06
CA LEU A 3 -6.83 -4.88 6.35
C LEU A 3 -5.61 -5.69 6.80
N PHE A 4 -5.30 -5.60 8.09
CA PHE A 4 -4.22 -6.35 8.73
C PHE A 4 -4.83 -7.28 9.76
N THR A 5 -4.37 -8.53 9.76
CA THR A 5 -4.90 -9.58 10.65
C THR A 5 -3.74 -10.41 11.17
N GLU A 6 -3.65 -10.58 12.48
CA GLU A 6 -2.58 -11.37 13.11
C GLU A 6 -2.80 -12.88 12.95
N ASN A 7 -4.05 -13.34 13.05
CA ASN A 7 -4.42 -14.76 13.00
C ASN A 7 -5.13 -15.10 11.68
N PRO A 8 -4.43 -15.34 10.57
CA PRO A 8 -5.03 -15.39 9.24
C PRO A 8 -6.06 -16.51 9.07
N LYS A 9 -5.87 -17.69 9.69
CA LYS A 9 -6.76 -18.86 9.53
C LYS A 9 -8.18 -18.59 10.05
N GLU A 10 -8.28 -17.97 11.22
CA GLU A 10 -9.57 -17.63 11.84
C GLU A 10 -10.09 -16.29 11.33
N SER A 11 -9.21 -15.28 11.27
CA SER A 11 -9.58 -13.92 10.86
C SER A 11 -10.10 -13.87 9.43
N THR A 12 -9.52 -14.63 8.49
CA THR A 12 -9.99 -14.64 7.09
C THR A 12 -11.42 -15.16 6.99
N LYS A 13 -11.78 -16.18 7.78
CA LYS A 13 -13.15 -16.73 7.81
C LYS A 13 -14.15 -15.70 8.34
N ASN A 14 -13.84 -15.11 9.49
CA ASN A 14 -14.69 -14.10 10.12
C ASN A 14 -14.84 -12.86 9.22
N LEU A 15 -13.76 -12.45 8.56
CA LEU A 15 -13.73 -11.34 7.63
C LEU A 15 -14.63 -11.59 6.41
N LEU A 16 -14.54 -12.77 5.80
CA LEU A 16 -15.39 -13.16 4.67
C LEU A 16 -16.88 -13.20 5.06
N GLN A 17 -17.19 -13.68 6.27
CA GLN A 17 -18.56 -13.67 6.78
C GLN A 17 -19.07 -12.23 6.95
N LEU A 18 -18.29 -11.36 7.59
CA LEU A 18 -18.67 -9.96 7.83
C LEU A 18 -18.85 -9.20 6.51
N ILE A 19 -17.96 -9.42 5.54
CA ILE A 19 -18.09 -8.87 4.18
C ILE A 19 -19.37 -9.35 3.52
N ASN A 20 -19.72 -10.63 3.66
CA ASN A 20 -20.93 -11.19 3.06
C ASN A 20 -22.20 -10.59 3.71
N GLU A 21 -22.20 -10.42 5.03
CA GLU A 21 -23.29 -9.73 5.75
C GLU A 21 -23.42 -8.27 5.31
N PHE A 22 -22.30 -7.56 5.22
CA PHE A 22 -22.27 -6.18 4.72
C PHE A 22 -22.73 -6.06 3.26
N SER A 23 -22.36 -7.03 2.42
CA SER A 23 -22.78 -7.15 1.02
C SER A 23 -24.30 -7.30 0.90
N LYS A 24 -24.95 -8.04 1.83
CA LYS A 24 -26.42 -8.17 1.84
C LYS A 24 -27.13 -6.84 2.07
N VAL A 25 -26.57 -5.98 2.93
CA VAL A 25 -27.14 -4.66 3.24
C VAL A 25 -26.88 -3.67 2.11
N THR A 26 -25.65 -3.62 1.61
CA THR A 26 -25.20 -2.58 0.67
C THR A 26 -25.38 -2.92 -0.80
N ARG A 27 -25.69 -4.19 -1.12
CA ARG A 27 -25.74 -4.76 -2.49
C ARG A 27 -24.41 -4.69 -3.26
N TYR A 28 -23.31 -4.33 -2.60
CA TYR A 28 -21.96 -4.36 -3.19
C TYR A 28 -21.30 -5.72 -2.98
N LYS A 29 -20.63 -6.22 -4.02
CA LYS A 29 -19.87 -7.48 -3.98
C LYS A 29 -18.37 -7.22 -4.10
N ILE A 30 -17.57 -7.91 -3.29
CA ILE A 30 -16.12 -7.86 -3.42
C ILE A 30 -15.66 -8.50 -4.73
N ASN A 31 -14.73 -7.82 -5.40
CA ASN A 31 -14.04 -8.36 -6.55
C ASN A 31 -12.87 -9.24 -6.08
N VAL A 32 -13.10 -10.56 -6.08
CA VAL A 32 -12.10 -11.55 -5.64
C VAL A 32 -10.84 -11.53 -6.51
N GLN A 33 -10.97 -11.25 -7.82
CA GLN A 33 -9.83 -11.22 -8.75
C GLN A 33 -8.92 -10.00 -8.52
N LYS A 34 -9.48 -8.88 -8.07
CA LYS A 34 -8.70 -7.67 -7.73
C LYS A 34 -8.23 -7.66 -6.27
N SER A 35 -8.75 -8.57 -5.45
CA SER A 35 -8.38 -8.68 -4.04
C SER A 35 -7.12 -9.51 -3.92
N ILE A 36 -6.09 -8.91 -3.33
CA ILE A 36 -4.79 -9.52 -3.15
C ILE A 36 -4.54 -9.70 -1.66
N ALA A 37 -4.09 -10.89 -1.29
CA ALA A 37 -3.58 -11.18 0.05
C ALA A 37 -2.05 -11.13 0.03
N PHE A 38 -1.49 -10.59 1.11
CA PHE A 38 -0.04 -10.48 1.29
C PHE A 38 0.30 -10.99 2.68
N LEU A 39 1.16 -12.01 2.73
CA LEU A 39 1.53 -12.72 3.96
C LEU A 39 2.92 -12.26 4.39
N TYR A 40 3.05 -11.84 5.65
CA TYR A 40 4.31 -11.40 6.25
C TYR A 40 5.10 -12.53 6.93
N THR A 41 4.75 -13.80 6.71
CA THR A 41 5.34 -14.94 7.45
C THR A 41 5.90 -15.99 6.51
N ASN A 42 7.11 -16.48 6.81
CA ASN A 42 7.83 -17.51 6.04
C ASN A 42 7.80 -18.91 6.70
N ASN A 43 7.02 -19.08 7.78
CA ASN A 43 7.06 -20.31 8.58
C ASN A 43 6.19 -21.43 7.96
N GLU A 44 6.44 -22.68 8.35
CA GLU A 44 5.68 -23.87 7.92
C GLU A 44 4.14 -23.76 7.84
N PRO A 45 3.41 -23.05 8.76
CA PRO A 45 1.96 -22.87 8.62
C PRO A 45 1.51 -22.12 7.35
N GLU A 46 2.43 -21.50 6.61
CA GLU A 46 2.12 -20.74 5.38
C GLU A 46 1.41 -21.61 4.34
N LYS A 47 1.76 -22.88 4.16
CA LYS A 47 1.11 -23.76 3.17
C LYS A 47 -0.36 -24.02 3.49
N GLU A 48 -0.71 -24.20 4.76
CA GLU A 48 -2.10 -24.38 5.18
C GLU A 48 -2.89 -23.07 5.07
N ILE A 49 -2.27 -21.95 5.46
CA ILE A 49 -2.87 -20.63 5.38
C ILE A 49 -3.16 -20.26 3.92
N LYS A 50 -2.20 -20.49 3.01
CA LYS A 50 -2.35 -20.27 1.57
C LYS A 50 -3.55 -21.02 0.99
N LYS A 51 -3.82 -22.25 1.46
CA LYS A 51 -5.01 -23.03 1.03
C LYS A 51 -6.32 -22.45 1.54
N SER A 52 -6.31 -21.77 2.68
CA SER A 52 -7.52 -21.22 3.30
C SER A 52 -7.95 -19.85 2.74
N ILE A 53 -7.01 -19.12 2.13
CA ILE A 53 -7.26 -17.78 1.60
C ILE A 53 -7.82 -17.88 0.18
N PRO A 54 -9.02 -17.33 -0.10
CA PRO A 54 -9.64 -17.38 -1.43
C PRO A 54 -9.11 -16.30 -2.40
N PHE A 55 -8.19 -15.45 -1.95
CA PHE A 55 -7.63 -14.34 -2.71
C PHE A 55 -6.31 -14.70 -3.38
N ILE A 56 -5.92 -13.92 -4.39
CA ILE A 56 -4.63 -14.08 -5.04
C ILE A 56 -3.54 -13.69 -4.03
N ILE A 57 -2.59 -14.58 -3.79
CA ILE A 57 -1.50 -14.35 -2.85
C ILE A 57 -0.30 -13.80 -3.61
N ALA A 58 0.12 -12.60 -3.25
CA ALA A 58 1.31 -11.99 -3.82
C ALA A 58 2.58 -12.49 -3.08
N PRO A 59 3.62 -12.91 -3.81
CA PRO A 59 4.77 -13.58 -3.19
C PRO A 59 5.86 -12.65 -2.64
N VAL A 60 6.02 -11.44 -3.20
CA VAL A 60 7.19 -10.58 -2.90
C VAL A 60 6.80 -9.13 -2.60
N ARG A 61 5.94 -8.56 -3.43
CA ARG A 61 5.50 -7.17 -3.29
C ARG A 61 4.08 -6.98 -3.76
N ILE A 62 3.40 -6.00 -3.16
CA ILE A 62 2.10 -5.50 -3.64
C ILE A 62 2.20 -3.98 -3.83
N LYS A 63 1.50 -3.45 -4.84
CA LYS A 63 1.40 -2.00 -5.03
C LYS A 63 0.04 -1.52 -4.55
N TYR A 64 0.04 -0.55 -3.64
CA TYR A 64 -1.15 0.09 -3.14
C TYR A 64 -1.01 1.61 -3.19
N LEU A 65 -1.92 2.27 -3.92
CA LEU A 65 -1.95 3.74 -4.06
C LEU A 65 -0.60 4.37 -4.44
N GLY A 66 0.19 3.66 -5.27
CA GLY A 66 1.50 4.14 -5.72
C GLY A 66 2.67 3.65 -4.86
N ILE A 67 2.43 3.11 -3.66
CA ILE A 67 3.44 2.61 -2.74
C ILE A 67 3.59 1.09 -2.91
N ASN A 68 4.82 0.62 -3.00
CA ASN A 68 5.19 -0.78 -2.96
C ASN A 68 5.31 -1.24 -1.50
N LEU A 69 4.47 -2.20 -1.10
CA LEU A 69 4.62 -2.90 0.17
C LEU A 69 5.45 -4.16 -0.07
N THR A 70 6.52 -4.29 0.70
CA THR A 70 7.48 -5.40 0.66
C THR A 70 7.30 -6.29 1.88
N MET A 71 7.79 -7.53 1.79
CA MET A 71 7.75 -8.48 2.90
C MET A 71 8.70 -8.04 4.01
N GLU A 72 9.89 -7.55 3.63
CA GLU A 72 10.84 -6.96 4.56
C GLU A 72 10.59 -5.47 4.71
N MET A 73 10.44 -5.04 5.97
CA MET A 73 10.23 -3.64 6.31
C MET A 73 11.42 -2.75 5.95
N LYS A 74 12.63 -3.32 5.97
CA LYS A 74 13.87 -2.61 5.62
C LYS A 74 13.84 -2.08 4.19
N ASP A 75 13.20 -2.83 3.30
CA ASP A 75 13.14 -2.50 1.87
C ASP A 75 12.05 -1.47 1.55
N LEU A 76 11.11 -1.22 2.46
CA LEU A 76 10.01 -0.28 2.21
C LEU A 76 10.54 1.13 1.92
N TYR A 77 11.62 1.54 2.58
CA TYR A 77 12.24 2.84 2.37
C TYR A 77 12.98 2.94 1.03
N SER A 78 13.79 1.94 0.67
CA SER A 78 14.54 1.94 -0.58
C SER A 78 13.63 1.78 -1.81
N GLU A 79 12.67 0.87 -1.75
CA GLU A 79 11.72 0.57 -2.85
C GLU A 79 10.69 1.66 -3.11
N ASN A 80 10.56 2.63 -2.20
CA ASN A 80 9.64 3.75 -2.36
C ASN A 80 10.35 5.10 -2.28
N TYR A 81 10.87 5.45 -1.11
CA TYR A 81 11.35 6.80 -0.84
C TYR A 81 12.58 7.15 -1.68
N GLN A 82 13.57 6.26 -1.76
CA GLN A 82 14.77 6.53 -2.55
C GLN A 82 14.45 6.71 -4.04
N ILE A 83 13.52 5.92 -4.57
CA ILE A 83 13.07 6.03 -5.97
C ILE A 83 12.33 7.35 -6.18
N LEU A 84 11.35 7.67 -5.33
CA LEU A 84 10.58 8.92 -5.40
C LEU A 84 11.49 10.16 -5.29
N MET A 85 12.52 10.11 -4.45
CA MET A 85 13.48 11.22 -4.32
C MET A 85 14.37 11.37 -5.56
N LYS A 86 14.71 10.28 -6.26
CA LYS A 86 15.44 10.35 -7.53
C LYS A 86 14.57 10.90 -8.65
N GLU A 87 13.34 10.42 -8.77
CA GLU A 87 12.39 10.88 -9.80
C GLU A 87 12.01 12.36 -9.60
N ASN A 88 11.67 12.77 -8.38
CA ASN A 88 11.31 14.16 -8.07
C ASN A 88 12.52 15.08 -7.85
N GLY A 89 13.72 14.52 -7.76
CA GLY A 89 14.98 15.27 -7.66
C GLY A 89 15.35 15.98 -8.96
N ASN A 90 14.75 15.57 -10.09
CA ASN A 90 14.87 16.23 -11.38
C ASN A 90 14.10 17.56 -11.41
N THR A 91 14.64 18.53 -10.69
CA THR A 91 14.20 19.92 -10.69
C THR A 91 14.36 20.63 -12.04
N ASN A 92 14.98 19.97 -13.01
CA ASN A 92 15.18 20.50 -14.35
C ASN A 92 13.85 20.80 -15.06
N GLU A 93 12.83 19.96 -14.88
CA GLU A 93 11.48 20.18 -15.44
C GLU A 93 10.74 21.37 -14.79
N TRP A 94 11.12 21.72 -13.56
CA TRP A 94 10.53 22.84 -12.81
C TRP A 94 11.16 24.19 -13.16
N LYS A 95 12.30 24.19 -13.86
CA LYS A 95 12.97 25.43 -14.28
C LYS A 95 12.15 26.18 -15.31
N ASP A 96 11.41 25.45 -16.14
CA ASP A 96 10.67 25.98 -17.30
C ASP A 96 9.26 26.49 -16.95
N ILE A 97 8.80 26.29 -15.71
CA ILE A 97 7.48 26.79 -15.28
C ILE A 97 7.54 28.31 -15.09
N SER A 98 6.72 29.05 -15.83
CA SER A 98 6.54 30.49 -15.71
C SER A 98 5.80 30.84 -14.40
N CYS A 99 6.54 30.84 -13.28
CA CYS A 99 6.03 31.21 -11.96
C CYS A 99 7.01 32.14 -11.25
N SER A 100 6.46 33.05 -10.44
CA SER A 100 7.25 33.90 -9.54
C SER A 100 8.06 33.06 -8.55
N TRP A 101 9.10 33.65 -7.97
CA TRP A 101 9.96 32.94 -7.03
C TRP A 101 9.19 32.42 -5.80
N ILE A 102 8.23 33.21 -5.28
CA ILE A 102 7.29 32.77 -4.24
C ILE A 102 6.38 31.63 -4.74
N GLY A 103 5.85 31.73 -5.96
CA GLY A 103 5.02 30.69 -6.56
C GLY A 103 5.76 29.35 -6.64
N ARG A 104 7.05 29.37 -6.99
CA ARG A 104 7.91 28.19 -7.00
C ARG A 104 8.11 27.60 -5.61
N ILE A 105 8.32 28.42 -4.58
CA ILE A 105 8.43 27.95 -3.18
C ILE A 105 7.11 27.31 -2.72
N LEU A 106 5.96 27.96 -2.97
CA LEU A 106 4.64 27.44 -2.59
C LEU A 106 4.31 26.12 -3.30
N LEU A 107 4.58 26.02 -4.60
CA LEU A 107 4.41 24.76 -5.35
C LEU A 107 5.28 23.64 -4.78
N ARG A 108 6.54 23.94 -4.43
CA ARG A 108 7.45 22.98 -3.79
C ARG A 108 6.91 22.51 -2.44
N CYS A 109 6.49 23.44 -1.59
CA CYS A 109 5.90 23.15 -0.29
C CYS A 109 4.52 22.47 -0.38
N ALA A 110 3.79 22.59 -1.49
CA ALA A 110 2.53 21.88 -1.67
C ALA A 110 2.74 20.43 -2.15
N TYR A 111 3.80 20.18 -2.94
CA TYR A 111 4.05 18.91 -3.59
C TYR A 111 4.86 17.94 -2.72
N TYR A 112 6.03 18.37 -2.22
CA TYR A 112 6.96 17.49 -1.49
C TYR A 112 6.39 16.96 -0.16
N PRO A 113 5.73 17.78 0.69
CA PRO A 113 5.16 17.30 1.95
C PRO A 113 4.03 16.31 1.75
N LYS A 114 3.21 16.43 0.70
CA LYS A 114 2.11 15.48 0.46
C LYS A 114 2.62 14.07 0.17
N GLN A 115 3.70 13.95 -0.59
CA GLN A 115 4.28 12.65 -0.91
C GLN A 115 5.05 12.06 0.29
N SER A 116 5.79 12.88 1.03
CA SER A 116 6.53 12.41 2.20
C SER A 116 5.62 12.06 3.38
N THR A 117 4.58 12.87 3.65
CA THR A 117 3.63 12.61 4.74
C THR A 117 2.80 11.35 4.50
N TYR A 118 2.36 11.09 3.27
CA TYR A 118 1.63 9.87 2.93
C TYR A 118 2.49 8.61 3.14
N LEU A 119 3.78 8.68 2.76
CA LEU A 119 4.73 7.59 2.96
C LEU A 119 5.10 7.39 4.44
N MET A 120 5.26 8.48 5.19
CA MET A 120 5.54 8.44 6.62
C MET A 120 4.35 7.87 7.42
N GLN A 121 3.11 8.16 7.03
CA GLN A 121 1.93 7.55 7.64
C GLN A 121 1.83 6.04 7.36
N THR A 122 2.29 5.57 6.21
CA THR A 122 2.39 4.13 5.93
C THR A 122 3.51 3.47 6.72
N LEU A 123 4.63 4.16 6.98
CA LEU A 123 5.72 3.65 7.79
C LEU A 123 5.40 3.68 9.29
N SER A 124 4.74 4.73 9.79
CA SER A 124 4.48 4.93 11.23
C SER A 124 3.33 4.11 11.80
N LYS A 125 2.56 3.42 10.93
CA LYS A 125 1.50 2.50 11.35
C LYS A 125 2.03 1.08 11.63
N TYR A 126 3.35 0.89 11.55
CA TYR A 126 4.09 -0.33 11.89
C TYR A 126 5.37 0.04 12.64
#